data_AF-T1EIK1-F1
#
_entry.id   AF-T1EIK1-F1
#
_cell.length_a   1.000
_cell.length_b   1.000
_cell.length_c   1.000
_cell.angle_alpha   90.00
_cell.angle_beta   90.00
_cell.angle_gamma   90.00
#
_symmetry.space_group_name_H-M   'P 1'
#
loop_
_entity.id
_entity.type
_entity.pdbx_description
1 polymer ?
#
loop_
_entity_poly.entity_id
_entity_poly.type
_entity_poly.pdbx_seq_one_letter_code
_entity_poly.pdbx_strand_id
1 'polypeptide(L)'
;QTYHPRCFKCCECGLCLDGLDFAVNEEDSYKIYCHKDYFKIFSPRCAVCNGTIDPIQGTNEVVRVVSADADYHIDCYKCQRCQMQLTDEPDKMCYPLGKMLFCYNCRL
;
A
#
# COMPACT_ATOMS: atom_id res chain seq x y z
N GLN A 1 9.80 20.86 16.99
CA GLN A 1 8.43 21.27 17.38
C GLN A 1 8.11 20.64 18.73
N THR A 2 7.49 21.37 19.67
CA THR A 2 7.06 20.87 20.98
C THR A 2 5.54 20.85 21.04
N TYR A 3 4.95 19.65 21.03
CA TYR A 3 3.51 19.48 21.20
C TYR A 3 3.14 19.55 22.69
N HIS A 4 1.99 20.14 23.01
CA HIS A 4 1.42 19.99 24.35
C HIS A 4 1.00 18.52 24.52
N PRO A 5 1.34 17.84 25.63
CA PRO A 5 1.03 16.42 25.84
C PRO A 5 -0.46 16.07 25.68
N ARG A 6 -1.37 17.01 25.98
CA ARG A 6 -2.83 16.82 25.80
C ARG A 6 -3.30 16.89 24.34
N CYS A 7 -2.51 17.47 23.44
CA CYS A 7 -2.86 17.67 22.04
C CYS A 7 -2.16 16.67 21.11
N PHE A 8 -1.24 15.86 21.63
CA PHE A 8 -0.50 14.87 20.85
C PHE A 8 -1.28 13.55 20.77
N LYS A 9 -2.35 13.58 19.97
CA LYS A 9 -3.29 12.48 19.81
C LYS A 9 -3.55 12.22 18.34
N CYS A 10 -3.86 10.98 17.99
CA CYS A 10 -4.33 10.64 16.66
C CYS A 10 -5.64 11.39 16.37
N CYS A 11 -5.75 12.06 15.22
CA CYS A 11 -6.94 12.82 14.86
C CYS A 11 -8.17 11.95 14.57
N GLU A 12 -7.96 10.65 14.27
CA GLU A 12 -9.04 9.71 13.94
C GLU A 12 -9.59 8.99 15.17
N CYS A 13 -8.72 8.32 15.94
CA CYS A 13 -9.15 7.52 17.09
C CYS A 13 -8.95 8.21 18.45
N GLY A 14 -8.28 9.37 18.49
CA GLY A 14 -8.00 10.10 19.74
C GLY A 14 -6.95 9.45 20.65
N LEU A 15 -6.25 8.40 20.19
CA LEU A 15 -5.19 7.71 20.93
C LEU A 15 -4.08 8.71 21.31
N CYS A 16 -3.66 8.69 22.57
CA CYS A 16 -2.49 9.43 23.02
C CYS A 16 -1.23 8.83 22.40
N LEU A 17 -0.46 9.62 21.66
CA LEU A 17 0.71 9.16 20.90
C LEU A 17 2.02 9.37 21.65
N ASP A 18 1.96 9.80 22.93
CA ASP A 18 3.14 9.99 23.75
C ASP A 18 3.93 8.67 23.90
N GLY A 19 5.19 8.68 23.46
CA GLY A 19 6.06 7.50 23.41
C GLY A 19 5.70 6.46 22.33
N LEU A 20 4.77 6.76 21.42
CA LEU A 20 4.41 5.90 20.29
C LEU A 20 4.89 6.49 18.96
N ASP A 21 5.17 5.62 17.99
CA ASP A 21 5.40 6.05 16.62
C ASP A 21 4.11 6.61 15.99
N PHE A 22 4.28 7.62 15.13
CA PHE A 22 3.19 8.35 14.50
C PHE A 22 3.57 8.83 13.10
N ALA A 23 2.54 9.07 12.30
CA ALA A 23 2.67 9.64 10.97
C ALA A 23 2.07 11.04 10.93
N VAL A 24 2.72 11.96 10.23
CA VAL A 24 2.20 13.30 9.92
C VAL A 24 1.86 13.34 8.44
N ASN A 25 0.64 13.74 8.10
CA ASN A 25 0.23 13.90 6.71
C ASN A 25 0.26 15.39 6.34
N GLU A 26 1.22 15.80 5.52
CA GLU A 26 1.37 17.19 5.06
C GLU A 26 0.25 17.62 4.10
N GLU A 27 -0.28 16.70 3.31
CA GLU A 27 -1.36 16.97 2.36
C GLU A 27 -2.71 17.16 3.09
N ASP A 28 -2.91 16.46 4.20
CA ASP A 28 -4.09 16.61 5.04
C ASP A 28 -3.84 17.58 6.22
N SER A 29 -3.48 18.82 5.88
CA SER A 29 -3.36 19.93 6.84
C SER A 29 -2.44 19.64 8.04
N TYR A 30 -1.37 18.87 7.84
CA TYR A 30 -0.43 18.45 8.89
C TYR A 30 -1.09 17.66 10.05
N LYS A 31 -2.19 16.93 9.78
CA LYS A 31 -2.81 16.07 10.79
C LYS A 31 -1.91 14.91 11.19
N ILE A 32 -2.05 14.50 12.44
CA ILE A 32 -1.24 13.45 13.07
C ILE A 32 -2.07 12.20 13.28
N TYR A 33 -1.54 11.07 12.82
CA TYR A 33 -2.20 9.78 12.83
C TYR A 33 -1.38 8.75 13.62
N CYS A 34 -2.06 7.85 14.32
CA CYS A 34 -1.41 6.59 14.70
C CYS A 34 -1.14 5.78 13.43
N HIS A 35 -0.13 4.91 13.43
CA HIS A 35 0.22 4.11 12.24
C HIS A 35 -0.97 3.30 11.72
N LYS A 36 -1.73 2.68 12.63
CA LYS A 36 -2.92 1.88 12.27
C LYS A 36 -3.92 2.67 11.43
N ASP A 37 -4.28 3.87 11.88
CA ASP A 37 -5.27 4.69 11.17
C ASP A 37 -4.67 5.34 9.93
N TYR A 38 -3.38 5.72 9.98
CA TYR A 38 -2.66 6.22 8.82
C TYR A 38 -2.71 5.20 7.66
N PHE A 39 -2.30 3.95 7.90
CA PHE A 39 -2.33 2.91 6.86
C PHE A 39 -3.77 2.58 6.46
N LYS A 40 -4.72 2.53 7.39
CA LYS A 40 -6.13 2.30 7.05
C LYS A 40 -6.69 3.33 6.05
N ILE A 41 -6.26 4.59 6.16
CA ILE A 41 -6.79 5.69 5.34
C ILE A 41 -5.96 5.90 4.06
N PHE A 42 -4.64 5.79 4.17
CA PHE A 42 -3.70 6.20 3.12
C PHE A 42 -2.94 5.04 2.47
N SER A 43 -3.12 3.77 2.91
CA SER A 43 -2.49 2.63 2.23
C SER A 43 -2.93 2.57 0.77
N PRO A 44 -1.99 2.35 -0.17
CA PRO A 44 -2.33 2.15 -1.57
C PRO A 44 -3.20 0.91 -1.73
N ARG A 45 -4.00 0.87 -2.79
CA ARG A 45 -4.91 -0.24 -3.08
C ARG A 45 -4.40 -1.05 -4.25
N CYS A 46 -4.41 -2.37 -4.09
CA CYS A 46 -4.05 -3.27 -5.17
C CYS A 46 -5.07 -3.15 -6.33
N ALA A 47 -4.59 -2.89 -7.54
CA ALA A 47 -5.46 -2.73 -8.71
C ALA A 47 -6.22 -4.02 -9.10
N VAL A 48 -5.76 -5.19 -8.67
CA VAL A 48 -6.37 -6.50 -8.94
C VAL A 48 -7.44 -6.86 -7.91
N CYS A 49 -7.09 -6.90 -6.61
CA CYS A 49 -7.99 -7.37 -5.55
C CYS A 49 -8.74 -6.24 -4.84
N ASN A 50 -8.36 -4.98 -5.09
CA ASN A 50 -8.91 -3.77 -4.45
C ASN A 50 -8.70 -3.69 -2.91
N GLY A 51 -7.94 -4.62 -2.32
CA GLY A 51 -7.52 -4.56 -0.92
C GLY A 51 -6.41 -3.53 -0.69
N THR A 52 -6.31 -3.02 0.54
CA THR A 52 -5.19 -2.19 0.98
C THR A 52 -3.89 -3.00 0.99
N ILE A 53 -2.78 -2.36 0.62
CA ILE A 53 -1.44 -2.93 0.72
C ILE A 53 -0.85 -2.43 2.02
N ASP A 54 -1.14 -3.17 3.09
CA ASP A 54 -0.73 -2.84 4.45
C ASP A 54 0.74 -3.20 4.67
N PRO A 55 1.40 -2.57 5.65
CA PRO A 55 2.77 -2.90 6.01
C PRO A 55 2.91 -4.35 6.50
N ILE A 56 4.13 -4.86 6.41
CA ILE A 56 4.48 -6.19 6.93
C ILE A 56 4.20 -6.22 8.44
N GLN A 57 3.60 -7.31 8.94
CA GLN A 57 3.28 -7.44 10.36
C GLN A 57 4.53 -7.26 11.22
N GLY A 58 4.48 -6.32 12.15
CA GLY A 58 5.59 -6.00 13.05
C GLY A 58 6.61 -5.00 12.49
N THR A 59 6.39 -4.47 11.28
CA THR A 59 7.19 -3.36 10.72
C THR A 59 6.29 -2.24 10.19
N ASN A 60 6.91 -1.12 9.80
CA ASN A 60 6.25 -0.01 9.13
C ASN A 60 6.54 -0.01 7.61
N GLU A 61 7.11 -1.09 7.09
CA GLU A 61 7.51 -1.20 5.69
C GLU A 61 6.37 -1.73 4.84
N VAL A 62 5.97 -0.96 3.84
CA VAL A 62 4.96 -1.34 2.84
C VAL A 62 5.66 -1.81 1.58
N VAL A 63 5.61 -3.11 1.30
CA VAL A 63 6.17 -3.69 0.09
C VAL A 63 5.06 -3.91 -0.94
N ARG A 64 5.29 -3.41 -2.16
CA ARG A 64 4.34 -3.47 -3.27
C ARG A 64 5.06 -3.52 -4.61
N VAL A 65 4.38 -4.02 -5.62
CA VAL A 65 4.83 -3.91 -7.02
C VAL A 65 4.16 -2.69 -7.63
N VAL A 66 4.93 -1.85 -8.32
CA VAL A 66 4.43 -0.70 -9.08
C VAL A 66 4.61 -0.98 -10.56
N SER A 67 3.52 -0.93 -11.32
CA SER A 67 3.54 -1.17 -12.77
C SER A 67 2.39 -0.43 -13.45
N ALA A 68 2.68 0.25 -14.57
CA ALA A 68 1.71 1.04 -15.33
C ALA A 68 0.87 2.00 -14.43
N ASP A 69 1.56 2.76 -13.57
CA ASP A 69 0.98 3.72 -12.61
C ASP A 69 -0.04 3.12 -11.62
N ALA A 70 0.06 1.81 -11.37
CA ALA A 70 -0.78 1.10 -10.43
C ALA A 70 0.05 0.27 -9.44
N ASP A 71 -0.51 0.10 -8.23
CA ASP A 71 0.08 -0.70 -7.16
C ASP A 71 -0.54 -2.09 -7.08
N TYR A 72 0.27 -3.08 -6.69
CA TYR A 72 -0.16 -4.47 -6.54
C TYR A 72 0.47 -5.11 -5.30
N HIS A 73 -0.28 -5.99 -4.62
CA HIS A 73 0.36 -6.97 -3.74
C HIS A 73 1.29 -7.86 -4.58
N ILE A 74 2.39 -8.32 -3.97
CA ILE A 74 3.32 -9.27 -4.60
C ILE A 74 2.53 -10.49 -5.11
N ASP A 75 1.67 -11.07 -4.27
CA ASP A 75 0.87 -12.26 -4.60
C ASP A 75 -0.22 -12.02 -5.66
N CYS A 76 -0.60 -10.76 -5.87
CA CYS A 76 -1.57 -10.37 -6.89
C CYS A 76 -0.92 -10.05 -8.23
N TYR A 77 0.40 -9.81 -8.26
CA TYR A 77 1.14 -9.48 -9.47
C TYR A 77 1.51 -10.74 -10.28
N LYS A 78 0.47 -11.43 -10.74
CA LYS A 78 0.56 -12.70 -11.46
C LYS A 78 -0.40 -12.74 -12.65
N CYS A 79 -0.10 -13.59 -13.63
CA CYS A 79 -0.97 -13.78 -14.77
C CYS A 79 -2.31 -14.37 -14.33
N GLN A 80 -3.42 -13.71 -14.69
CA GLN A 80 -4.75 -14.12 -14.24
C GLN A 80 -5.23 -15.45 -14.84
N ARG A 81 -4.67 -15.87 -15.98
CA ARG A 81 -5.00 -17.16 -16.61
C ARG A 81 -4.15 -18.32 -16.07
N CYS A 82 -2.83 -18.22 -16.16
CA CYS A 82 -1.93 -19.32 -15.77
C CYS A 82 -1.36 -19.22 -14.35
N GLN A 83 -1.69 -18.16 -13.60
CA GLN A 83 -1.23 -17.90 -12.24
C GLN A 83 0.30 -17.74 -12.07
N MET A 84 1.05 -17.63 -13.17
CA MET A 84 2.49 -17.39 -13.13
C MET A 84 2.82 -16.02 -12.52
N GLN A 85 3.75 -15.98 -11.57
CA GLN A 85 4.27 -14.74 -11.02
C GLN A 85 4.95 -13.91 -12.12
N LEU A 86 4.54 -12.65 -12.25
CA LEU A 86 5.11 -11.74 -13.23
C LEU A 86 6.28 -10.98 -12.61
N THR A 87 7.28 -10.69 -13.42
CA THR A 87 8.49 -9.96 -13.01
C THR A 87 8.95 -9.04 -14.14
N ASP A 88 10.10 -8.41 -13.97
CA ASP A 88 10.83 -7.68 -15.00
C ASP A 88 11.67 -8.59 -15.92
N GLU A 89 11.65 -9.91 -15.70
CA GLU A 89 12.31 -10.88 -16.59
C GLU A 89 11.57 -10.97 -17.93
N PRO A 90 12.28 -11.03 -19.08
CA PRO A 90 11.67 -11.05 -20.41
C PRO A 90 10.59 -12.14 -20.59
N ASP A 91 10.81 -13.33 -20.05
CA ASP A 91 9.88 -14.47 -20.16
C ASP A 91 8.67 -14.40 -19.22
N LYS A 92 8.71 -13.50 -18.22
CA LYS A 92 7.67 -13.31 -17.20
C LYS A 92 7.13 -11.89 -17.15
N MET A 93 7.35 -11.12 -18.22
CA MET A 93 6.88 -9.75 -18.30
C MET A 93 5.35 -9.67 -18.28
N CYS A 94 4.84 -8.63 -17.63
CA CYS A 94 3.41 -8.34 -17.58
C CYS A 94 2.90 -7.64 -18.84
N TYR A 95 1.67 -7.96 -19.22
CA TYR A 95 0.87 -7.32 -20.27
C TYR A 95 -0.47 -6.91 -19.65
N PRO A 96 -0.59 -5.67 -19.13
CA PRO A 96 -1.82 -5.20 -18.50
C PRO A 96 -2.91 -4.94 -19.55
N LEU A 97 -4.14 -5.38 -19.25
CA LEU A 97 -5.35 -5.07 -20.03
C LEU A 97 -6.43 -4.61 -19.05
N GLY A 98 -6.60 -3.29 -18.92
CA GLY A 98 -7.44 -2.70 -17.88
C GLY A 98 -6.89 -3.06 -16.49
N LYS A 99 -7.68 -3.74 -15.67
CA LYS A 99 -7.30 -4.18 -14.31
C LYS A 99 -6.71 -5.60 -14.25
N MET A 100 -6.59 -6.27 -15.40
CA MET A 100 -6.12 -7.66 -15.47
C MET A 100 -4.67 -7.72 -15.93
N LEU A 101 -3.91 -8.66 -15.36
CA LEU A 101 -2.51 -8.89 -15.71
C LEU A 101 -2.36 -10.21 -16.48
N PHE A 102 -1.66 -10.18 -17.60
CA PHE A 102 -1.38 -11.36 -18.42
C PHE A 102 0.12 -11.52 -18.68
N CYS A 103 0.59 -12.75 -18.85
CA CYS A 103 1.92 -13.00 -19.41
C CYS A 103 1.88 -12.98 -20.94
N TYR A 104 3.06 -13.01 -21.57
CA TYR A 104 3.18 -13.09 -23.03
C TYR A 104 2.24 -14.15 -23.64
N ASN A 105 2.24 -15.36 -23.09
CA ASN A 105 1.48 -16.49 -23.63
C ASN A 105 -0.03 -16.43 -23.39
N CYS A 106 -0.49 -15.58 -22.47
CA CYS A 106 -1.89 -15.51 -22.06
C CYS A 106 -2.59 -14.19 -22.44
N ARG A 107 -1.89 -13.29 -23.13
CA ARG A 107 -2.41 -11.95 -23.48
C ARG A 107 -3.46 -11.94 -24.61
N LEU A 108 -3.61 -13.06 -25.32
CA LEU A 108 -4.56 -13.25 -26.43
C LEU A 108 -5.75 -14.06 -25.93
#